data_AF-A0A1T3CRM0-F1
#
_entry.id   AF-A0A1T3CRM0-F1
#
_cell.length_a   1.000
_cell.length_b   1.000
_cell.length_c   1.000
_cell.angle_alpha   90.00
_cell.angle_beta   90.00
_cell.angle_gamma   90.00
#
_symmetry.space_group_name_H-M   'P 1'
#
loop_
_entity.id
_entity.type
_entity.pdbx_description
1 polymer ?
#
loop_
_entity_poly.entity_id
_entity_poly.type
_entity_poly.pdbx_seq_one_letter_code
_entity_poly.pdbx_strand_id
1 'polypeptide(L)'
;MPYLTKEELEAIFANQPLANGGPFWTRVAEDVDWTIMGSGPGTGHFTNLTELRANTIEKLMKALQGPLELKIVHVFFGGENYEWTTMELEARGIRKSGKEYMNRYALVIKWNDEGKVIAVRDYLDTALIAEVWKEAEEMGLC
;
A
#
# COMPACT_ATOMS: atom_id res chain seq x y z
N MET A 1 24.75 5.69 3.49
CA MET A 1 24.73 5.92 4.96
C MET A 1 24.44 4.57 5.62
N PRO A 2 24.48 4.34 6.95
CA PRO A 2 23.97 3.07 7.45
C PRO A 2 22.46 2.98 7.17
N TYR A 3 21.96 1.76 6.92
CA TYR A 3 20.52 1.48 6.86
C TYR A 3 19.80 2.00 8.12
N LEU A 4 18.48 2.17 8.00
CA LEU A 4 17.64 2.45 9.17
C LEU A 4 17.82 1.37 10.23
N THR A 5 17.92 1.80 11.48
CA THR A 5 17.89 0.93 12.65
C THR A 5 16.49 0.33 12.84
N LYS A 6 16.41 -0.75 13.61
CA LYS A 6 15.13 -1.35 14.00
C LYS A 6 14.25 -0.35 14.74
N GLU A 7 14.83 0.45 15.63
CA GLU A 7 14.14 1.47 16.42
C GLU A 7 13.56 2.58 15.52
N GLU A 8 14.29 3.01 14.49
CA GLU A 8 13.79 3.98 13.51
C GLU A 8 12.63 3.41 12.69
N LEU A 9 12.72 2.14 12.27
CA LEU A 9 11.65 1.44 11.57
C LEU A 9 10.39 1.29 12.45
N GLU A 10 10.56 0.88 13.70
CA GLU A 10 9.47 0.83 14.68
C GLU A 10 8.80 2.20 14.87
N ALA A 11 9.60 3.27 14.99
CA ALA A 11 9.07 4.62 15.11
C ALA A 11 8.29 5.08 13.88
N ILE A 12 8.72 4.69 12.67
CA ILE A 12 7.98 4.96 11.42
C ILE A 12 6.60 4.30 11.49
N PHE A 13 6.53 2.99 11.76
CA PHE A 13 5.26 2.26 11.72
C PHE A 13 4.34 2.54 12.92
N ALA A 14 4.87 2.98 14.06
CA ALA A 14 4.07 3.39 15.20
C ALA A 14 3.38 4.74 15.01
N ASN A 15 3.97 5.67 14.24
CA ASN A 15 3.58 7.08 14.24
C ASN A 15 3.15 7.64 12.88
N GLN A 16 3.39 6.92 11.78
CA GLN A 16 3.11 7.43 10.44
C GLN A 16 1.90 6.73 9.81
N PRO A 17 0.82 7.48 9.50
CA PRO A 17 -0.26 6.96 8.68
C PRO A 17 0.26 6.40 7.36
N LEU A 18 -0.05 5.13 7.09
CA LEU A 18 0.24 4.47 5.82
C LEU A 18 -0.73 4.90 4.70
N ALA A 19 -1.84 5.55 5.07
CA ALA A 19 -2.88 5.97 4.13
C ALA A 19 -2.28 6.90 3.05
N ASN A 20 -2.87 6.87 1.85
CA ASN A 20 -2.41 7.68 0.73
C ASN A 20 -2.25 9.16 1.13
N GLY A 21 -1.09 9.75 0.84
CA GLY A 21 -0.74 11.12 1.21
C GLY A 21 -0.21 11.29 2.65
N GLY A 22 -0.12 10.21 3.43
CA GLY A 22 0.52 10.21 4.75
C GLY A 22 2.05 10.30 4.70
N PRO A 23 2.72 10.53 5.86
CA PRO A 23 4.17 10.73 5.94
C PRO A 23 5.00 9.58 5.39
N PHE A 24 4.50 8.34 5.43
CA PHE A 24 5.17 7.17 4.85
C PHE A 24 5.50 7.37 3.36
N TRP A 25 4.62 8.02 2.60
CA TRP A 25 4.80 8.23 1.16
C TRP A 25 5.98 9.15 0.82
N THR A 26 6.45 9.97 1.77
CA THR A 26 7.69 10.77 1.59
C THR A 26 8.96 9.90 1.56
N ARG A 27 8.85 8.64 2.00
CA ARG A 27 9.93 7.66 2.00
C ARG A 27 9.90 6.76 0.76
N VAL A 28 8.82 6.73 -0.01
CA VAL A 28 8.76 5.92 -1.23
C VAL A 28 9.57 6.61 -2.32
N ALA A 29 10.51 5.87 -2.91
CA ALA A 29 11.32 6.37 -4.02
C ALA A 29 10.43 6.62 -5.26
N GLU A 30 10.78 7.62 -6.08
CA GLU A 30 10.01 7.90 -7.30
C GLU A 30 10.09 6.75 -8.31
N ASP A 31 11.23 6.04 -8.34
CA ASP A 31 11.55 4.86 -9.16
C ASP A 31 11.32 3.52 -8.43
N VAL A 32 10.39 3.50 -7.46
CA VAL A 32 10.06 2.28 -6.70
C VAL A 32 9.63 1.12 -7.62
N ASP A 33 10.16 -0.07 -7.35
CA ASP A 33 9.72 -1.34 -7.95
C ASP A 33 8.55 -1.92 -7.13
N TRP A 34 7.32 -1.69 -7.57
CA TRP A 34 6.12 -2.08 -6.82
C TRP A 34 5.34 -3.16 -7.56
N THR A 35 5.13 -4.31 -6.94
CA THR A 35 4.27 -5.37 -7.49
C THR A 35 3.05 -5.59 -6.62
N ILE A 36 1.87 -5.34 -7.17
CA ILE A 36 0.59 -5.73 -6.57
C ILE A 36 0.20 -7.10 -7.15
N MET A 37 0.20 -8.12 -6.30
CA MET A 37 0.05 -9.51 -6.73
C MET A 37 -1.39 -9.81 -7.19
N GLY A 38 -1.51 -10.67 -8.19
CA GLY A 38 -2.79 -11.10 -8.77
C GLY A 38 -2.89 -10.79 -10.26
N SER A 39 -4.11 -10.86 -10.79
CA SER A 39 -4.40 -10.66 -12.21
C SER A 39 -5.68 -9.85 -12.45
N GLY A 40 -6.13 -9.12 -11.43
CA GLY A 40 -7.34 -8.30 -11.47
C GLY A 40 -7.06 -6.81 -11.72
N PRO A 41 -8.11 -5.97 -11.77
CA PRO A 41 -7.96 -4.52 -11.86
C PRO A 41 -7.05 -3.96 -10.76
N GLY A 42 -6.20 -3.00 -11.10
CA GLY A 42 -5.27 -2.37 -10.16
C GLY A 42 -4.11 -3.25 -9.68
N THR A 43 -4.01 -4.50 -10.16
CA THR A 43 -2.84 -5.37 -9.93
C THR A 43 -1.79 -5.19 -11.03
N GLY A 44 -0.55 -5.61 -10.78
CA GLY A 44 0.52 -5.55 -11.77
C GLY A 44 1.86 -5.13 -11.18
N HIS A 45 2.85 -5.01 -12.07
CA HIS A 45 4.19 -4.53 -11.76
C HIS A 45 4.34 -3.10 -12.28
N PHE A 46 4.75 -2.20 -11.38
CA PHE A 46 4.97 -0.79 -11.63
C PHE A 46 6.43 -0.46 -11.30
N THR A 47 7.09 0.30 -12.16
CA THR A 47 8.51 0.66 -12.01
C THR A 47 8.70 2.11 -11.54
N ASN A 48 7.61 2.80 -11.23
CA ASN A 48 7.63 4.13 -10.65
C ASN A 48 6.32 4.44 -9.88
N LEU A 49 6.44 5.39 -8.93
CA LEU A 49 5.35 5.78 -8.04
C LEU A 49 4.19 6.47 -8.79
N THR A 50 4.50 7.19 -9.88
CA THR A 50 3.49 7.92 -10.67
C THR A 50 2.53 6.94 -11.36
N GLU A 51 3.06 5.90 -12.01
CA GLU A 51 2.25 4.86 -12.65
C GLU A 51 1.42 4.08 -11.64
N LEU A 52 1.99 3.68 -10.51
CA LEU A 52 1.27 3.03 -9.41
C LEU A 52 0.08 3.87 -8.94
N ARG A 53 0.29 5.18 -8.75
CA ARG A 53 -0.76 6.10 -8.30
C ARG A 53 -1.89 6.20 -9.31
N ALA A 54 -1.57 6.51 -10.56
CA ALA A 54 -2.55 6.72 -11.61
C ALA A 54 -3.35 5.45 -11.93
N ASN A 55 -2.70 4.28 -11.92
CA ASN A 55 -3.32 3.03 -12.33
C ASN A 55 -4.02 2.28 -11.22
N THR A 56 -3.64 2.48 -9.96
CA THR A 56 -4.22 1.75 -8.83
C THR A 56 -4.77 2.66 -7.75
N ILE A 57 -3.92 3.47 -7.11
CA ILE A 57 -4.30 4.18 -5.87
C ILE A 57 -5.41 5.19 -6.13
N GLU A 58 -5.26 6.04 -7.14
CA GLU A 58 -6.24 7.10 -7.43
C GLU A 58 -7.59 6.54 -7.85
N LYS A 59 -7.59 5.45 -8.63
CA LYS A 59 -8.83 4.79 -9.07
C LYS A 59 -9.56 4.13 -7.90
N LEU A 60 -8.83 3.43 -7.02
CA LEU A 60 -9.42 2.91 -5.78
C LEU A 60 -10.01 4.04 -4.92
N MET A 61 -9.30 5.17 -4.79
CA MET A 61 -9.79 6.31 -4.01
C MET A 61 -11.08 6.92 -4.58
N LYS A 62 -11.28 6.92 -5.91
CA LYS A 62 -12.53 7.37 -6.53
C LYS A 62 -13.72 6.48 -6.17
N ALA A 63 -13.47 5.18 -5.95
CA ALA A 63 -14.49 4.21 -5.55
C ALA A 63 -14.89 4.29 -4.06
N LEU A 64 -14.20 5.11 -3.26
CA LEU A 64 -14.44 5.24 -1.82
C LEU A 64 -15.10 6.58 -1.45
N GLN A 65 -15.87 6.61 -0.36
CA GLN A 65 -16.48 7.83 0.17
C GLN A 65 -15.48 8.74 0.89
N GLY A 66 -14.39 8.18 1.40
CA GLY A 66 -13.36 8.87 2.16
C GLY A 66 -12.03 8.08 2.19
N PRO A 67 -11.07 8.49 3.03
CA PRO A 67 -9.80 7.77 3.18
C PRO A 67 -10.02 6.37 3.77
N LEU A 68 -9.13 5.44 3.43
CA LEU A 68 -9.05 4.16 4.11
C LEU A 68 -8.48 4.37 5.53
N GLU A 69 -9.14 3.77 6.50
CA GLU A 69 -8.57 3.54 7.83
C GLU A 69 -7.65 2.31 7.74
N LEU A 70 -6.36 2.53 7.95
CA LEU A 70 -5.35 1.48 7.91
C LEU A 70 -4.87 1.17 9.32
N LYS A 71 -4.89 -0.12 9.69
CA LYS A 71 -4.42 -0.62 10.98
C LYS A 71 -3.38 -1.70 10.76
N ILE A 72 -2.16 -1.45 11.22
CA ILE A 72 -1.11 -2.48 11.29
C ILE A 72 -1.52 -3.50 12.36
N VAL A 73 -1.56 -4.77 11.97
CA VAL A 73 -1.87 -5.89 12.86
C VAL A 73 -0.58 -6.46 13.43
N HIS A 74 0.38 -6.75 12.56
CA HIS A 74 1.71 -7.20 12.92
C HIS A 74 2.73 -6.55 11.99
N VAL A 75 3.94 -6.29 12.49
CA VAL A 75 5.08 -5.83 11.70
C VAL A 75 6.32 -6.59 12.13
N PHE A 76 7.13 -6.98 11.16
CA PHE A 76 8.37 -7.74 11.33
C PHE A 76 9.47 -7.06 10.53
N PHE A 77 10.66 -7.02 11.11
CA PHE A 77 11.85 -6.44 10.51
C PHE A 77 12.88 -7.55 10.28
N GLY A 78 13.52 -7.55 9.12
CA GLY A 78 14.44 -8.62 8.72
C GLY A 78 15.49 -8.16 7.71
N GLY A 79 16.38 -9.07 7.35
CA GLY A 79 17.63 -8.73 6.68
C GLY A 79 18.76 -8.53 7.70
N GLU A 80 20.01 -8.63 7.24
CA GLU A 80 21.18 -8.46 8.11
C GLU A 80 21.26 -7.02 8.66
N ASN A 81 20.81 -6.06 7.86
CA ASN A 81 20.82 -4.63 8.18
C ASN A 81 19.41 -4.05 8.32
N TYR A 82 18.40 -4.89 8.60
CA TYR A 82 16.99 -4.50 8.63
C TYR A 82 16.47 -3.88 7.31
N GLU A 83 17.08 -4.24 6.18
CA GLU A 83 16.69 -3.71 4.87
C GLU A 83 15.34 -4.24 4.36
N TRP A 84 14.71 -5.17 5.08
CA TRP A 84 13.37 -5.67 4.79
C TRP A 84 12.40 -5.44 5.95
N THR A 85 11.16 -5.08 5.60
CA THR A 85 10.02 -5.09 6.54
C THR A 85 8.88 -5.87 5.92
N THR A 86 8.18 -6.67 6.73
CA THR A 86 6.91 -7.26 6.34
C THR A 86 5.84 -6.97 7.37
N MET A 87 4.59 -6.78 6.95
CA MET A 87 3.49 -6.47 7.87
C MET A 87 2.17 -7.03 7.40
N GLU A 88 1.30 -7.33 8.36
CA GLU A 88 -0.11 -7.55 8.14
C GLU A 88 -0.88 -6.26 8.41
N LEU A 89 -1.79 -5.90 7.51
CA LEU A 89 -2.53 -4.64 7.54
C LEU A 89 -4.03 -4.91 7.33
N GLU A 90 -4.88 -4.32 8.17
CA GLU A 90 -6.31 -4.19 7.90
C GLU A 90 -6.58 -2.84 7.24
N ALA A 91 -7.36 -2.83 6.17
CA ALA A 91 -7.87 -1.60 5.55
C ALA A 91 -9.39 -1.57 5.59
N ARG A 92 -9.96 -0.49 6.12
CA ARG A 92 -11.40 -0.29 6.27
C ARG A 92 -11.83 1.01 5.63
N GLY A 93 -13.03 1.02 5.06
CA GLY A 93 -13.63 2.22 4.49
C GLY A 93 -15.05 1.96 4.02
N ILE A 94 -15.66 2.97 3.40
CA ILE A 94 -17.00 2.86 2.81
C ILE A 94 -16.88 3.13 1.32
N ARG A 95 -17.43 2.23 0.49
CA ARG A 95 -17.48 2.37 -0.97
C ARG A 95 -18.52 3.40 -1.38
N LYS A 96 -18.40 3.99 -2.57
CA LYS A 96 -19.43 4.87 -3.14
C LYS A 96 -20.80 4.18 -3.29
N SER A 97 -20.81 2.85 -3.42
CA SER A 97 -22.02 2.01 -3.39
C SER A 97 -22.71 1.93 -2.02
N GLY A 98 -22.08 2.42 -0.95
CA GLY A 98 -22.57 2.32 0.43
C GLY A 98 -22.17 1.03 1.14
N LYS A 99 -21.59 0.05 0.44
CA LYS A 99 -21.04 -1.17 1.03
C LYS A 99 -19.73 -0.89 1.78
N GLU A 100 -19.40 -1.76 2.72
CA GLU A 100 -18.12 -1.71 3.42
C GLU A 100 -16.96 -2.16 2.51
N TYR A 101 -15.84 -1.46 2.60
CA TYR A 101 -14.55 -1.93 2.12
C TYR A 101 -13.79 -2.51 3.30
N MET A 102 -13.47 -3.81 3.26
CA MET A 102 -12.70 -4.50 4.30
C MET A 102 -11.69 -5.43 3.65
N ASN A 103 -10.45 -5.00 3.54
CA ASN A 103 -9.37 -5.79 2.93
C ASN A 103 -8.26 -6.08 3.95
N ARG A 104 -7.51 -7.16 3.72
CA ARG A 104 -6.31 -7.51 4.47
C ARG A 104 -5.13 -7.58 3.52
N TYR A 105 -4.01 -7.00 3.94
CA TYR A 105 -2.78 -7.00 3.16
C TYR A 105 -1.68 -7.70 3.94
N ALA A 106 -0.80 -8.38 3.20
CA ALA A 106 0.57 -8.60 3.60
C ALA A 106 1.48 -7.81 2.66
N LEU A 107 2.30 -6.91 3.20
CA LEU A 107 3.25 -6.11 2.42
C LEU A 107 4.66 -6.61 2.71
N VAL A 108 5.48 -6.79 1.68
CA VAL A 108 6.93 -7.01 1.81
C VAL A 108 7.66 -5.82 1.22
N ILE A 109 8.37 -5.07 2.05
CA ILE A 109 8.97 -3.77 1.74
C ILE A 109 10.48 -3.89 1.82
N LYS A 110 11.18 -3.38 0.81
CA LYS A 110 12.63 -3.23 0.79
C LYS A 110 13.02 -1.77 0.95
N TRP A 111 13.98 -1.52 1.82
CA TRP A 111 14.57 -0.21 2.08
C TRP A 111 15.97 -0.12 1.48
N ASN A 112 16.40 1.08 1.09
CA ASN A 112 17.80 1.38 0.80
C ASN A 112 18.52 1.95 2.03
N ASP A 113 19.82 2.23 1.87
CA ASP A 113 20.69 2.75 2.92
C ASP A 113 20.50 4.25 3.22
N GLU A 114 19.52 4.90 2.56
CA GLU A 114 19.04 6.26 2.83
C GLU A 114 17.67 6.25 3.55
N GLY A 115 17.13 5.07 3.86
CA GLY A 115 15.82 4.91 4.47
C GLY A 115 14.65 5.22 3.53
N LYS A 116 14.85 5.00 2.22
CA LYS A 116 13.81 5.05 1.18
C LYS A 116 13.30 3.66 0.87
N VAL A 117 11.99 3.56 0.64
CA VAL A 117 11.34 2.35 0.12
C VAL A 117 11.61 2.27 -1.38
N ILE A 118 12.33 1.23 -1.78
CA ILE A 118 12.77 1.02 -3.17
C ILE A 118 12.06 -0.16 -3.84
N ALA A 119 11.47 -1.07 -3.08
CA ALA A 119 10.63 -2.12 -3.63
C ALA A 119 9.52 -2.53 -2.67
N VAL A 120 8.37 -2.91 -3.22
CA VAL A 120 7.23 -3.42 -2.44
C VAL A 120 6.54 -4.57 -3.17
N ARG A 121 6.07 -5.56 -2.41
CA ARG A 121 5.15 -6.61 -2.88
C ARG A 121 3.90 -6.61 -2.02
N ASP A 122 2.73 -6.45 -2.66
CA ASP A 122 1.45 -6.43 -1.98
C ASP A 122 0.69 -7.73 -2.25
N TYR A 123 0.30 -8.42 -1.18
CA TYR A 123 -0.61 -9.56 -1.22
C TYR A 123 -1.91 -9.15 -0.53
N LEU A 124 -3.05 -9.26 -1.21
CA LEU A 124 -4.34 -8.81 -0.71
C LEU A 124 -5.51 -9.59 -1.32
N ASP A 125 -6.72 -9.31 -0.86
CA ASP A 125 -7.94 -9.84 -1.48
C ASP A 125 -8.22 -9.13 -2.81
N THR A 126 -7.78 -9.75 -3.90
CA THR A 126 -7.98 -9.24 -5.27
C THR A 126 -9.41 -9.46 -5.78
N ALA A 127 -10.17 -10.40 -5.19
CA ALA A 127 -11.58 -10.59 -5.55
C ALA A 127 -12.42 -9.41 -5.04
N LEU A 128 -12.14 -8.94 -3.82
CA LEU A 128 -12.72 -7.72 -3.28
C LEU A 128 -12.38 -6.50 -4.15
N ILE A 129 -11.12 -6.33 -4.56
CA ILE A 129 -10.72 -5.22 -5.46
C ILE A 129 -11.50 -5.29 -6.77
N ALA A 130 -11.62 -6.48 -7.37
CA ALA A 130 -12.38 -6.65 -8.61
C ALA A 130 -13.86 -6.26 -8.46
N GLU A 131 -14.51 -6.60 -7.33
CA GLU A 131 -15.88 -6.17 -7.04
C GLU A 131 -15.97 -4.64 -6.93
N VAL A 132 -15.07 -4.01 -6.15
CA VAL A 132 -15.03 -2.55 -5.97
C VAL A 132 -14.85 -1.83 -7.30
N TRP A 133 -13.99 -2.36 -8.16
CA TRP A 133 -13.71 -1.76 -9.46
C TRP A 133 -14.90 -1.85 -10.40
N LYS A 134 -15.54 -3.02 -10.46
CA LYS A 134 -16.75 -3.23 -11.24
C LYS A 134 -17.87 -2.27 -10.81
N GLU A 135 -18.07 -2.10 -9.50
CA GLU A 135 -19.06 -1.14 -8.98
C GLU A 135 -18.73 0.29 -9.42
N ALA A 136 -17.45 0.67 -9.38
CA ALA A 136 -17.02 2.00 -9.76
C ALA A 136 -17.18 2.27 -11.28
N GLU A 137 -16.94 1.27 -12.13
CA GLU A 137 -17.21 1.33 -13.58
C GLU A 137 -18.71 1.48 -13.86
N GLU A 138 -19.56 0.68 -13.19
CA GLU A 138 -21.03 0.78 -13.32
C GLU A 138 -21.57 2.16 -12.90
N MET A 139 -20.85 2.85 -12.01
CA MET A 139 -21.14 4.22 -11.56
C MET A 139 -20.47 5.32 -12.40
N GLY A 140 -19.62 4.97 -13.38
CA GLY A 140 -18.88 5.94 -14.20
C GLY A 140 -17.78 6.70 -13.45
N LEU A 141 -17.18 6.11 -12.41
CA LEU A 141 -16.16 6.73 -11.57
C LEU A 141 -14.72 6.46 -12.04
N CYS A 142 -14.50 5.43 -12.85
CA CYS A 142 -13.19 5.01 -13.35
C CYS A 142 -13.27 4.38 -14.73
#